data_AF-A0A349E3U8-F1
#
_entry.id   AF-A0A349E3U8-F1
#
_cell.length_a   1.000
_cell.length_b   1.000
_cell.length_c   1.000
_cell.angle_alpha   90.00
_cell.angle_beta   90.00
_cell.angle_gamma   90.00
#
_symmetry.space_group_name_H-M   'P 1'
#
loop_
_entity.id
_entity.type
_entity.pdbx_description
1 polymer ?
#
loop_
_entity_poly.entity_id
_entity_poly.type
_entity_poly.pdbx_seq_one_letter_code
_entity_poly.pdbx_strand_id
1 'polypeptide(L)'
;MRFSLLKNTPNYSYALSYLSIRKTIGCIAIAIPIVLPLYNYLTNFVGLTITPYNFTCRQAIWQDSISHHFHTPARDLFVGALCAVALFMFFYKGLDNIDNWLANAVGICALGVAFFPTPTCGVDDWVGYVHIISGGSFFALLGLFSVWRFTKSNNANKQLLPGKKSRNIFYIFTGVSIFICLILMILSFVPGLKECMLRNTVFICETVALIAFGTAWLVKGGVLRASMDLTRQQRQKVIQKIHQELANNAKLDTALIAKCVDNVCDDKNQAFKKNVIKSVRQINLGEIIDSAP
;
A
#
# COMPACT_ATOMS: atom_id res chain seq x y z
N MET A 1 12.05 -12.22 29.70
CA MET A 1 11.50 -13.27 28.81
C MET A 1 10.02 -13.04 28.37
N ARG A 2 9.15 -12.41 29.18
CA ARG A 2 7.71 -12.19 28.87
C ARG A 2 7.36 -11.22 27.72
N PHE A 3 8.30 -10.44 27.18
CA PHE A 3 8.03 -9.54 26.04
C PHE A 3 7.99 -10.26 24.67
N SER A 4 8.53 -11.49 24.60
CA SER A 4 8.64 -12.31 23.39
C SER A 4 7.31 -12.93 22.95
N LEU A 5 6.46 -13.34 23.90
CA LEU A 5 5.30 -14.19 23.62
C LEU A 5 4.21 -13.51 22.76
N LEU A 6 4.15 -12.17 22.73
CA LEU A 6 3.19 -11.45 21.88
C LEU A 6 3.75 -11.05 20.51
N LYS A 7 5.03 -11.31 20.23
CA LYS A 7 5.60 -11.15 18.87
C LYS A 7 5.12 -12.28 17.95
N ASN A 8 4.72 -13.43 18.52
CA ASN A 8 4.41 -14.68 17.83
C ASN A 8 2.91 -15.00 17.72
N THR A 9 2.02 -14.00 17.69
CA THR A 9 0.64 -14.29 17.23
C THR A 9 0.65 -14.32 15.70
N PRO A 10 0.20 -15.41 15.05
CA PRO A 10 0.33 -15.58 13.60
C PRO A 10 -0.28 -14.40 12.82
N ASN A 11 -1.38 -13.83 13.34
CA ASN A 11 -2.06 -12.66 12.77
C ASN A 11 -1.17 -11.41 12.63
N TYR A 12 -0.22 -11.18 13.53
CA TYR A 12 0.65 -9.99 13.46
C TYR A 12 1.72 -10.13 12.37
N SER A 13 2.29 -11.33 12.20
CA SER A 13 3.27 -11.61 11.15
C SER A 13 2.67 -11.41 9.76
N TYR A 14 1.45 -11.92 9.52
CA TYR A 14 0.74 -11.69 8.25
C TYR A 14 0.47 -10.21 7.97
N ALA A 15 0.08 -9.45 9.00
CA ALA A 15 -0.18 -8.02 8.86
C ALA A 15 1.10 -7.21 8.56
N LEU A 16 2.25 -7.62 9.10
CA LEU A 16 3.55 -7.04 8.75
C LEU A 16 3.98 -7.36 7.32
N SER A 17 3.80 -8.60 6.87
CA SER A 17 4.05 -8.98 5.47
C SER A 17 3.18 -8.16 4.51
N TYR A 18 1.90 -7.99 4.85
CA TYR A 18 0.97 -7.15 4.11
C TYR A 18 1.43 -5.69 4.02
N LEU A 19 1.94 -5.14 5.12
CA LEU A 19 2.49 -3.79 5.14
C LEU A 19 3.78 -3.67 4.30
N SER A 20 4.63 -4.71 4.33
CA SER A 20 5.84 -4.77 3.50
C SER A 20 5.48 -4.67 2.02
N ILE A 21 4.46 -5.41 1.58
CA ILE A 21 3.95 -5.34 0.20
C ILE A 21 3.52 -3.91 -0.16
N ARG A 22 2.76 -3.23 0.71
CA ARG A 22 2.37 -1.83 0.48
C ARG A 22 3.57 -0.90 0.36
N LYS A 23 4.60 -1.10 1.19
CA LYS A 23 5.84 -0.31 1.13
C LYS A 23 6.54 -0.51 -0.21
N THR A 24 6.64 -1.75 -0.69
CA THR A 24 7.26 -2.08 -1.98
C THR A 24 6.59 -1.37 -3.14
N ILE A 25 5.25 -1.37 -3.21
CA ILE A 25 4.51 -0.65 -4.28
C ILE A 25 4.85 0.84 -4.30
N GLY A 26 4.84 1.50 -3.12
CA GLY A 26 5.18 2.91 -3.03
C GLY A 26 6.63 3.20 -3.43
N CYS A 27 7.56 2.32 -3.07
CA CYS A 27 8.95 2.42 -3.49
C CYS A 27 9.12 2.21 -5.01
N ILE A 28 8.42 1.24 -5.61
CA ILE A 28 8.44 1.01 -7.06
C ILE A 28 7.95 2.26 -7.80
N ALA A 29 6.82 2.85 -7.37
CA ALA A 29 6.28 4.05 -8.01
C ALA A 29 7.27 5.23 -8.00
N ILE A 30 7.98 5.45 -6.89
CA ILE A 30 9.00 6.50 -6.79
C ILE A 30 10.26 6.16 -7.59
N ALA A 31 10.63 4.87 -7.65
CA ALA A 31 11.85 4.41 -8.30
C ALA A 31 11.75 4.40 -9.83
N ILE A 32 10.61 3.99 -10.40
CA ILE A 32 10.39 3.89 -11.86
C ILE A 32 10.90 5.11 -12.64
N PRO A 33 10.48 6.37 -12.35
CA PRO A 33 10.88 7.52 -13.15
C PRO A 33 12.37 7.87 -13.05
N ILE A 34 13.10 7.32 -12.07
CA ILE A 34 14.54 7.56 -11.86
C ILE A 34 15.37 6.40 -12.42
N VAL A 35 14.96 5.16 -12.13
CA VAL A 35 15.71 3.95 -12.46
C VAL A 35 15.67 3.67 -13.96
N LEU A 36 14.54 3.90 -14.65
CA LEU A 36 14.45 3.61 -16.09
C LEU A 36 15.38 4.49 -16.93
N PRO A 37 15.38 5.84 -16.78
CA PRO A 37 16.32 6.68 -17.52
C PRO A 37 17.78 6.38 -17.14
N LEU A 38 18.05 6.11 -15.86
CA LEU A 38 19.40 5.77 -15.39
C LEU A 38 19.90 4.45 -16.00
N TYR A 39 19.07 3.40 -16.01
CA TYR A 39 19.42 2.12 -16.60
C TYR A 39 19.64 2.24 -18.12
N ASN A 40 18.77 3.00 -18.81
CA ASN A 40 18.95 3.31 -20.21
C ASN A 40 20.27 4.07 -20.47
N TYR A 41 20.60 5.06 -19.64
CA TYR A 41 21.87 5.79 -19.74
C TYR A 41 23.09 4.87 -19.56
N LEU A 42 23.09 4.02 -18.53
CA LEU A 42 24.19 3.11 -18.24
C LEU A 42 24.42 2.07 -19.36
N THR A 43 23.34 1.49 -19.89
CA THR A 43 23.44 0.49 -20.97
C THR A 43 23.93 1.09 -22.28
N ASN A 44 23.55 2.33 -22.59
CA ASN A 44 24.09 3.07 -23.74
C ASN A 44 25.55 3.48 -23.53
N PHE A 45 25.94 3.90 -22.31
CA PHE A 45 27.31 4.31 -21.99
C PHE A 45 28.33 3.17 -22.13
N VAL A 46 27.97 1.96 -21.69
CA VAL A 46 28.86 0.79 -21.72
C VAL A 46 28.96 0.18 -23.13
N GLY A 47 28.19 0.68 -24.12
CA GLY A 47 28.17 0.12 -25.48
C GLY A 47 27.71 -1.34 -25.53
N LEU A 48 27.07 -1.82 -24.45
CA LEU A 48 26.71 -3.22 -24.24
C LEU A 48 25.45 -3.62 -25.05
N THR A 49 24.92 -2.69 -25.83
CA THR A 49 23.70 -2.84 -26.61
C THR A 49 24.02 -2.70 -28.10
N ILE A 50 24.20 -3.84 -28.76
CA ILE A 50 23.91 -3.99 -30.18
C ILE A 50 22.39 -4.07 -30.27
N THR A 51 21.67 -2.94 -30.24
CA THR A 51 20.25 -2.99 -30.63
C THR A 51 20.18 -3.00 -32.15
N PRO A 52 19.62 -4.05 -32.79
CA PRO A 52 19.39 -4.07 -34.24
C PRO A 52 18.20 -3.19 -34.67
N TYR A 53 17.66 -2.38 -33.76
CA TYR A 53 16.58 -1.45 -34.03
C TYR A 53 17.16 -0.08 -34.35
N ASN A 54 17.49 0.12 -35.63
CA ASN A 54 17.63 1.44 -36.25
C ASN A 54 16.27 2.15 -36.18
N PHE A 55 15.87 2.64 -35.01
CA PHE A 55 14.67 3.44 -34.87
C PHE A 55 15.05 4.90 -35.14
N THR A 56 14.71 5.36 -36.34
CA THR A 56 15.01 6.68 -36.93
C THR A 56 14.35 7.85 -36.18
N CYS A 57 13.65 7.60 -35.07
CA CYS A 57 12.98 8.61 -34.26
C CYS A 57 13.32 8.45 -32.78
N ARG A 58 14.13 9.36 -32.24
CA ARG A 58 14.37 9.63 -30.80
C ARG A 58 15.28 8.66 -30.02
N GLN A 59 16.59 8.85 -30.20
CA GLN A 59 17.60 8.49 -29.20
C GLN A 59 17.90 9.69 -28.28
N ALA A 60 16.99 10.01 -27.36
CA ALA A 60 17.30 10.93 -26.27
C ALA A 60 17.42 10.15 -24.96
N ILE A 61 18.39 10.54 -24.12
CA ILE A 61 18.54 10.00 -22.74
C ILE A 61 17.20 10.12 -21.99
N TRP A 62 16.49 11.21 -22.24
CA TRP A 62 15.13 11.47 -21.75
C TRP A 62 14.11 11.13 -22.83
N GLN A 63 13.31 10.12 -22.53
CA GLN A 63 12.16 9.71 -23.33
C GLN A 63 10.97 10.65 -23.10
N ASP A 64 10.02 10.66 -24.03
CA ASP A 64 8.88 11.61 -23.99
C ASP A 64 7.82 11.23 -22.96
N SER A 65 7.77 9.94 -22.60
CA SER A 65 7.02 9.38 -21.49
C SER A 65 7.82 8.26 -20.82
N ILE A 66 7.45 7.89 -19.60
CA ILE A 66 8.00 6.74 -18.89
C ILE A 66 7.79 5.48 -19.73
N SER A 67 6.61 5.33 -20.35
CA SER A 67 6.22 4.19 -21.18
C SER A 67 7.08 4.01 -22.43
N HIS A 68 7.73 5.06 -22.94
CA HIS A 68 8.63 4.96 -24.09
C HIS A 68 9.90 4.13 -23.79
N HIS A 69 10.21 3.88 -22.52
CA HIS A 69 11.24 2.92 -22.12
C HIS A 69 10.91 1.47 -22.52
N PHE A 70 9.68 1.20 -22.98
CA PHE A 70 9.33 -0.08 -23.60
C PHE A 70 10.18 -0.39 -24.83
N HIS A 71 10.63 0.64 -25.56
CA HIS A 71 11.42 0.48 -26.79
C HIS A 71 12.93 0.64 -26.56
N THR A 72 13.36 0.64 -25.29
CA THR A 72 14.77 0.75 -24.91
C THR A 72 15.22 -0.52 -24.17
N PRO A 73 16.51 -0.68 -23.87
CA PRO A 73 16.99 -1.79 -23.04
C PRO A 73 16.31 -1.86 -21.66
N ALA A 74 15.73 -0.76 -21.18
CA ALA A 74 15.00 -0.71 -19.92
C ALA A 74 13.60 -1.38 -19.96
N ARG A 75 13.19 -1.94 -21.11
CA ARG A 75 11.89 -2.58 -21.33
C ARG A 75 11.53 -3.59 -20.25
N ASP A 76 12.42 -4.53 -19.98
CA ASP A 76 12.13 -5.63 -19.06
C ASP A 76 11.97 -5.12 -17.61
N LEU A 77 12.72 -4.08 -17.24
CA LEU A 77 12.55 -3.39 -15.95
C LEU A 77 11.18 -2.70 -15.87
N PHE A 78 10.78 -2.00 -16.93
CA PHE A 78 9.48 -1.30 -17.00
C PHE A 78 8.31 -2.29 -16.92
N VAL A 79 8.29 -3.31 -17.79
CA VAL A 79 7.25 -4.34 -17.85
C VAL A 79 7.20 -5.13 -16.54
N GLY A 80 8.37 -5.55 -16.02
CA GLY A 80 8.46 -6.28 -14.76
C GLY A 80 7.95 -5.48 -13.57
N ALA A 81 8.26 -4.18 -13.49
CA ALA A 81 7.77 -3.31 -12.43
C ALA A 81 6.24 -3.15 -12.47
N LEU A 82 5.65 -2.98 -13.65
CA LEU A 82 4.19 -2.89 -13.79
C LEU A 82 3.49 -4.22 -13.50
N CYS A 83 4.07 -5.36 -13.89
CA CYS A 83 3.56 -6.68 -13.52
C CYS A 83 3.59 -6.89 -12.00
N ALA A 84 4.66 -6.47 -11.33
CA ALA A 84 4.75 -6.51 -9.87
C ALA A 84 3.69 -5.62 -9.21
N VAL A 85 3.50 -4.39 -9.69
CA VAL A 85 2.44 -3.50 -9.22
C VAL A 85 1.06 -4.15 -9.42
N ALA A 86 0.78 -4.71 -10.59
CA ALA A 86 -0.50 -5.36 -10.88
C ALA A 86 -0.78 -6.54 -9.93
N LEU A 87 0.21 -7.42 -9.75
CA LEU A 87 0.10 -8.56 -8.85
C LEU A 87 -0.23 -8.11 -7.42
N PHE A 88 0.47 -7.09 -6.91
CA PHE A 88 0.22 -6.59 -5.57
C PHE A 88 -1.11 -5.86 -5.43
N MET A 89 -1.59 -5.21 -6.50
CA MET A 89 -2.92 -4.60 -6.52
C MET A 89 -4.02 -5.67 -6.46
N PHE A 90 -3.87 -6.82 -7.12
CA PHE A 90 -4.86 -7.92 -7.02
C PHE A 90 -4.95 -8.52 -5.61
N PHE A 91 -3.83 -8.56 -4.89
CA PHE A 91 -3.80 -9.01 -3.49
C PHE A 91 -4.11 -7.89 -2.48
N TYR A 92 -4.39 -6.69 -2.94
CA TYR A 92 -4.71 -5.58 -2.06
C TYR A 92 -6.07 -5.80 -1.39
N LYS A 93 -6.06 -5.89 -0.05
CA LYS A 93 -7.27 -5.82 0.77
C LYS A 93 -7.45 -4.44 1.40
N GLY A 94 -8.45 -3.71 0.92
CA GLY A 94 -8.82 -2.41 1.49
C GLY A 94 -9.78 -2.50 2.67
N LEU A 95 -10.36 -1.36 3.05
CA LEU A 95 -11.31 -1.27 4.17
C LEU A 95 -12.69 -1.82 3.79
N ASP A 96 -13.07 -1.72 2.53
CA ASP A 96 -14.33 -2.23 2.00
C ASP A 96 -14.18 -2.85 0.61
N ASN A 97 -15.28 -3.38 0.06
CA ASN A 97 -15.29 -4.02 -1.26
C ASN A 97 -14.94 -3.07 -2.39
N ILE A 98 -15.25 -1.77 -2.25
CA ILE A 98 -14.94 -0.76 -3.28
C ILE A 98 -13.42 -0.62 -3.41
N ASP A 99 -12.68 -0.60 -2.30
CA ASP A 99 -11.23 -0.57 -2.35
C ASP A 99 -10.65 -1.77 -3.12
N ASN A 100 -11.23 -2.95 -2.95
CA ASN A 100 -10.76 -4.18 -3.64
C ASN A 100 -11.06 -4.10 -5.14
N TRP A 101 -12.26 -3.64 -5.52
CA TRP A 101 -12.62 -3.44 -6.93
C TRP A 101 -11.72 -2.40 -7.61
N LEU A 102 -11.50 -1.25 -6.97
CA LEU A 102 -10.61 -0.22 -7.49
C LEU A 102 -9.18 -0.73 -7.62
N ALA A 103 -8.68 -1.49 -6.65
CA ALA A 103 -7.33 -2.06 -6.72
C ALA A 103 -7.21 -3.06 -7.88
N ASN A 104 -8.19 -3.95 -8.05
CA ASN A 104 -8.24 -4.85 -9.20
C ASN A 104 -8.26 -4.09 -10.53
N ALA A 105 -9.04 -3.00 -10.62
CA ALA A 105 -9.06 -2.16 -11.81
C ALA A 105 -7.69 -1.51 -12.09
N VAL A 106 -6.99 -1.01 -11.05
CA VAL A 106 -5.61 -0.50 -11.18
C VAL A 106 -4.68 -1.60 -11.69
N GLY A 107 -4.79 -2.82 -11.16
CA GLY A 107 -3.99 -3.96 -11.60
C GLY A 107 -4.20 -4.32 -13.07
N ILE A 108 -5.46 -4.35 -13.53
CA ILE A 108 -5.80 -4.58 -14.94
C ILE A 108 -5.23 -3.46 -15.83
N CYS A 109 -5.40 -2.20 -15.44
CA CYS A 109 -4.85 -1.07 -16.19
C CYS A 109 -3.32 -1.13 -16.27
N ALA A 110 -2.63 -1.51 -15.17
CA ALA A 110 -1.18 -1.70 -15.16
C ALA A 110 -0.73 -2.80 -16.13
N LEU A 111 -1.44 -3.93 -16.22
CA LEU A 111 -1.17 -4.97 -17.22
C LEU A 111 -1.43 -4.47 -18.65
N GLY A 112 -2.48 -3.66 -18.84
CA GLY A 112 -2.75 -3.00 -20.12
C GLY A 112 -1.60 -2.09 -20.57
N VAL A 113 -0.97 -1.36 -19.65
CA VAL A 113 0.24 -0.57 -19.97
C VAL A 113 1.46 -1.46 -20.20
N ALA A 114 1.60 -2.55 -19.45
CA ALA A 114 2.77 -3.43 -19.49
C ALA A 114 2.84 -4.30 -20.75
N PHE A 115 1.70 -4.79 -21.24
CA PHE A 115 1.66 -5.77 -22.33
C PHE A 115 1.36 -5.15 -23.69
N PHE A 116 0.80 -3.93 -23.74
CA PHE A 116 0.55 -3.22 -24.98
C PHE A 116 1.61 -2.12 -25.13
N PRO A 117 2.50 -2.19 -26.14
CA PRO A 117 3.53 -1.18 -26.38
C PRO A 117 2.96 0.24 -26.51
N THR A 118 3.72 1.23 -26.03
CA THR A 118 3.38 2.63 -26.27
C THR A 118 3.64 2.99 -27.74
N PRO A 119 2.79 3.81 -28.37
CA PRO A 119 3.01 4.24 -29.75
C PRO A 119 4.28 5.10 -29.86
N THR A 120 5.10 4.88 -30.89
CA THR A 120 6.36 5.60 -31.11
C THR A 120 6.21 6.90 -31.90
N CYS A 121 5.21 6.99 -32.79
CA CYS A 121 5.08 8.09 -33.75
C CYS A 121 3.63 8.56 -33.98
N GLY A 122 2.71 8.26 -33.06
CA GLY A 122 1.28 8.51 -33.24
C GLY A 122 0.46 7.28 -32.88
N VAL A 123 -0.82 7.47 -32.59
CA VAL A 123 -1.73 6.36 -32.26
C VAL A 123 -2.29 5.81 -33.56
N ASP A 124 -1.55 4.92 -34.19
CA ASP A 124 -1.88 4.45 -35.54
C ASP A 124 -2.52 3.05 -35.54
N ASP A 125 -2.54 2.38 -34.39
CA ASP A 125 -3.08 1.03 -34.22
C ASP A 125 -3.89 0.84 -32.94
N TRP A 126 -4.66 -0.26 -32.89
CA TRP A 126 -5.49 -0.62 -31.76
C TRP A 126 -4.67 -0.89 -30.48
N VAL A 127 -3.41 -1.31 -30.63
CA VAL A 127 -2.48 -1.55 -29.52
C VAL A 127 -2.16 -0.24 -28.80
N GLY A 128 -1.84 0.82 -29.54
CA GLY A 128 -1.59 2.15 -28.99
C GLY A 128 -2.81 2.73 -28.26
N TYR A 129 -4.02 2.51 -28.78
CA TYR A 129 -5.26 2.90 -28.09
C TYR A 129 -5.42 2.18 -26.76
N VAL A 130 -5.21 0.85 -26.72
CA VAL A 130 -5.28 0.08 -25.48
C VAL A 130 -4.25 0.59 -24.47
N HIS A 131 -3.02 0.87 -24.89
CA HIS A 131 -1.99 1.42 -24.02
C HIS A 131 -2.40 2.76 -23.40
N ILE A 132 -2.83 3.72 -24.22
CA ILE A 132 -3.18 5.08 -23.77
C ILE A 132 -4.40 5.06 -22.85
N ILE A 133 -5.45 4.32 -23.20
CA ILE A 133 -6.66 4.20 -22.37
C ILE A 133 -6.31 3.54 -21.03
N SER A 134 -5.47 2.49 -21.06
CA SER A 134 -5.01 1.81 -19.84
C SER A 134 -4.17 2.75 -18.96
N GLY A 135 -3.25 3.51 -19.54
CA GLY A 135 -2.40 4.46 -18.80
C GLY A 135 -3.20 5.61 -18.20
N GLY A 136 -4.11 6.21 -18.97
CA GLY A 136 -5.02 7.25 -18.47
C GLY A 136 -5.90 6.75 -17.33
N SER A 137 -6.48 5.55 -17.49
CA SER A 137 -7.32 4.91 -16.46
C SER A 137 -6.50 4.55 -15.21
N PHE A 138 -5.28 4.05 -15.38
CA PHE A 138 -4.36 3.74 -14.29
C PHE A 138 -4.13 4.97 -13.42
N PHE A 139 -3.65 6.09 -13.99
CA PHE A 139 -3.41 7.32 -13.24
C PHE A 139 -4.69 7.92 -12.65
N ALA A 140 -5.82 7.85 -13.36
CA ALA A 140 -7.10 8.35 -12.84
C ALA A 140 -7.53 7.58 -11.58
N LEU A 141 -7.39 6.26 -11.59
CA LEU A 141 -7.66 5.41 -10.43
C LEU A 141 -6.68 5.68 -9.28
N LEU A 142 -5.39 5.92 -9.56
CA LEU A 142 -4.42 6.31 -8.54
C LEU A 142 -4.81 7.65 -7.87
N GLY A 143 -5.20 8.65 -8.68
CA GLY A 143 -5.72 9.93 -8.20
C GLY A 143 -6.96 9.75 -7.32
N LEU A 144 -7.90 8.92 -7.76
CA LEU A 144 -9.12 8.57 -7.01
C LEU A 144 -8.81 7.90 -5.67
N PHE A 145 -7.84 6.98 -5.64
CA PHE A 145 -7.36 6.36 -4.40
C PHE A 145 -6.87 7.43 -3.40
N SER A 146 -6.07 8.38 -3.87
CA SER A 146 -5.52 9.46 -3.05
C SER A 146 -6.60 10.39 -2.50
N VAL A 147 -7.49 10.93 -3.35
CA VAL A 147 -8.49 11.91 -2.87
C VAL A 147 -9.60 11.27 -2.01
N TRP A 148 -10.05 10.07 -2.38
CA TRP A 148 -11.25 9.48 -1.80
C TRP A 148 -10.97 8.34 -0.83
N ARG A 149 -10.17 7.36 -1.24
CA ARG A 149 -9.99 6.13 -0.45
C ARG A 149 -9.01 6.32 0.71
N PHE A 150 -7.98 7.14 0.52
CA PHE A 150 -7.00 7.41 1.56
C PHE A 150 -7.51 8.32 2.67
N THR A 151 -8.46 9.19 2.35
CA THR A 151 -9.11 10.08 3.34
C THR A 151 -10.12 9.32 4.21
N LYS A 152 -10.63 8.17 3.73
CA LYS A 152 -11.46 7.25 4.52
C LYS A 152 -10.65 6.59 5.63
N SER A 153 -11.22 6.56 6.84
CA SER A 153 -10.70 5.71 7.93
C SER A 153 -11.82 5.11 8.76
N ASN A 154 -11.56 3.92 9.28
CA ASN A 154 -12.43 3.27 10.25
C ASN A 154 -12.41 4.04 11.60
N ASN A 155 -13.48 3.93 12.37
CA ASN A 155 -13.68 4.57 13.68
C ASN A 155 -12.57 4.22 14.68
N ALA A 156 -12.08 2.98 14.66
CA ALA A 156 -10.95 2.56 15.50
C ALA A 156 -9.69 3.40 15.23
N ASN A 157 -9.34 3.63 13.95
CA ASN A 157 -8.17 4.44 13.59
C ASN A 157 -8.37 5.94 13.85
N LYS A 158 -9.62 6.41 13.91
CA LYS A 158 -9.94 7.82 14.16
C LYS A 158 -9.57 8.21 15.60
N GLN A 159 -9.72 7.29 16.56
CA GLN A 159 -9.42 7.54 17.97
C GLN A 159 -7.94 7.33 18.32
N LEU A 160 -7.23 6.47 17.58
CA LEU A 160 -5.86 6.06 17.94
C LEU A 160 -4.76 7.01 17.46
N LEU A 161 -4.94 7.74 16.36
CA LEU A 161 -3.83 8.44 15.69
C LEU A 161 -4.02 9.96 15.56
N PRO A 162 -3.14 10.79 16.18
CA PRO A 162 -3.17 12.25 16.02
C PRO A 162 -2.82 12.66 14.59
N GLY A 163 -3.17 13.88 14.17
CA GLY A 163 -2.77 14.43 12.87
C GLY A 163 -3.57 13.96 11.65
N LYS A 164 -4.79 13.42 11.83
CA LYS A 164 -5.65 12.96 10.71
C LYS A 164 -5.96 14.05 9.69
N LYS A 165 -6.23 15.28 10.15
CA LYS A 165 -6.53 16.41 9.24
C LYS A 165 -5.36 16.70 8.30
N SER A 166 -4.15 16.84 8.83
CA SER A 166 -2.93 17.07 8.05
C SER A 166 -2.69 15.96 7.00
N ARG A 167 -2.85 14.69 7.39
CA ARG A 167 -2.72 13.56 6.44
C ARG A 167 -3.77 13.60 5.33
N ASN A 168 -5.03 13.89 5.68
CA ASN A 168 -6.09 13.97 4.68
C ASN A 168 -5.84 15.12 3.69
N ILE A 169 -5.35 16.26 4.17
CA ILE A 169 -4.92 17.37 3.30
C ILE A 169 -3.80 16.92 2.36
N PHE A 170 -2.80 16.19 2.88
CA PHE A 170 -1.71 15.64 2.07
C PHE A 170 -2.20 14.67 0.98
N TYR A 171 -3.14 13.78 1.31
CA TYR A 171 -3.74 12.86 0.33
C TYR A 171 -4.57 13.58 -0.74
N ILE A 172 -5.29 14.63 -0.35
CA ILE A 172 -6.04 15.47 -1.30
C ILE A 172 -5.08 16.20 -2.22
N PHE A 173 -4.03 16.81 -1.68
CA PHE A 173 -3.02 17.53 -2.48
C PHE A 173 -2.37 16.62 -3.52
N THR A 174 -1.89 15.44 -3.10
CA THR A 174 -1.28 14.45 -4.01
C THR A 174 -2.26 13.88 -5.03
N GLY A 175 -3.53 13.71 -4.66
CA GLY A 175 -4.56 13.28 -5.60
C GLY A 175 -4.94 14.36 -6.62
N VAL A 176 -5.10 15.60 -6.18
CA VAL A 176 -5.36 16.76 -7.06
C VAL A 176 -4.19 16.99 -8.02
N SER A 177 -2.95 16.87 -7.56
CA SER A 177 -1.79 16.98 -8.46
C SER A 177 -1.79 15.91 -9.56
N ILE A 178 -2.20 14.67 -9.25
CA ILE A 178 -2.36 13.61 -10.26
C ILE A 178 -3.42 13.99 -11.30
N PHE A 179 -4.56 14.53 -10.87
CA PHE A 179 -5.61 14.98 -11.81
C PHE A 179 -5.15 16.16 -12.67
N ILE A 180 -4.40 17.11 -12.12
CA ILE A 180 -3.79 18.20 -12.90
C ILE A 180 -2.82 17.63 -13.95
N CYS A 181 -1.95 16.69 -13.57
CA CYS A 181 -1.05 16.01 -14.50
C CYS A 181 -1.82 15.25 -15.60
N LEU A 182 -2.92 14.58 -15.27
CA LEU A 182 -3.79 13.92 -16.25
C LEU A 182 -4.37 14.91 -17.27
N ILE A 183 -4.86 16.07 -16.80
CA ILE A 183 -5.38 17.11 -17.68
C ILE A 183 -4.27 17.62 -18.60
N LEU A 184 -3.08 17.92 -18.07
CA LEU A 184 -1.93 18.36 -18.87
C LEU A 184 -1.50 17.32 -19.91
N MET A 185 -1.52 16.03 -19.56
CA MET A 185 -1.25 14.96 -20.51
C MET A 185 -2.29 14.93 -21.62
N ILE A 186 -3.59 15.07 -21.31
CA ILE A 186 -4.65 15.12 -22.33
C ILE A 186 -4.45 16.34 -23.25
N LEU A 187 -4.15 17.52 -22.70
CA LEU A 187 -3.88 18.72 -23.49
C LEU A 187 -2.66 18.55 -24.41
N SER A 188 -1.73 17.65 -24.10
CA SER A 188 -0.54 17.39 -24.94
C SER A 188 -0.85 16.64 -26.22
N PHE A 189 -2.05 16.08 -26.34
CA PHE A 189 -2.56 15.46 -27.57
C PHE A 189 -3.40 16.42 -28.42
N VAL A 190 -3.71 17.63 -27.94
CA VAL A 190 -4.57 18.59 -28.66
C VAL A 190 -3.72 19.43 -29.64
N PRO A 191 -4.01 19.39 -30.96
CA PRO A 191 -3.33 20.24 -31.94
C PRO A 191 -3.48 21.72 -31.59
N GLY A 192 -2.42 22.51 -31.73
CA GLY A 192 -2.36 23.93 -31.33
C GLY A 192 -1.88 24.16 -29.90
N LEU A 193 -2.24 23.27 -28.96
CA LEU A 193 -1.74 23.33 -27.57
C LEU A 193 -0.43 22.55 -27.40
N LYS A 194 -0.28 21.45 -28.15
CA LYS A 194 0.92 20.60 -28.12
C LYS A 194 2.19 21.38 -28.43
N GLU A 195 2.13 22.30 -29.39
CA GLU A 195 3.24 23.13 -29.86
C GLU A 195 3.69 24.15 -28.80
N CYS A 196 2.79 24.55 -27.90
CA CYS A 196 3.09 25.43 -26.77
C CYS A 196 3.70 24.67 -25.57
N MET A 197 3.70 23.34 -25.58
CA MET A 197 4.15 22.53 -24.45
C MET A 197 5.53 21.90 -24.69
N LEU A 198 6.23 21.65 -23.58
CA LEU A 198 7.52 20.99 -23.61
C LEU A 198 7.38 19.58 -24.19
N ARG A 199 8.38 19.14 -24.96
CA ARG A 199 8.41 17.80 -25.57
C ARG A 199 8.24 16.67 -24.54
N ASN A 200 8.79 16.87 -23.34
CA ASN A 200 8.80 15.88 -22.25
C ASN A 200 7.66 16.12 -21.23
N THR A 201 6.63 16.89 -21.60
CA THR A 201 5.50 17.20 -20.69
C THR A 201 4.85 15.93 -20.13
N VAL A 202 4.64 14.91 -20.97
CA VAL A 202 4.05 13.64 -20.55
C VAL A 202 4.94 12.94 -19.52
N PHE A 203 6.24 12.79 -19.81
CA PHE A 203 7.22 12.23 -18.87
C PHE A 203 7.22 12.95 -17.50
N ILE A 204 7.21 14.29 -17.52
CA ILE A 204 7.20 15.09 -16.28
C ILE A 204 5.89 14.85 -15.51
N CYS A 205 4.75 14.86 -16.19
CA CYS A 205 3.45 14.63 -15.58
C CYS A 205 3.33 13.22 -14.98
N GLU A 206 3.76 12.19 -15.69
CA GLU A 206 3.80 10.81 -15.18
C GLU A 206 4.73 10.69 -13.97
N THR A 207 5.90 11.34 -14.02
CA THR A 207 6.87 11.35 -12.91
C THR A 207 6.27 12.00 -11.66
N VAL A 208 5.68 13.18 -11.81
CA VAL A 208 5.02 13.90 -10.70
C VAL A 208 3.87 13.07 -10.14
N ALA A 209 3.05 12.48 -11.01
CA ALA A 209 1.92 11.66 -10.60
C ALA A 209 2.35 10.39 -9.84
N LEU A 210 3.39 9.68 -10.31
CA LEU A 210 3.93 8.50 -9.64
C LEU A 210 4.58 8.83 -8.30
N ILE A 211 5.34 9.92 -8.20
CA ILE A 211 5.94 10.36 -6.93
C ILE A 211 4.86 10.81 -5.95
N ALA A 212 3.86 11.56 -6.39
CA ALA A 212 2.74 12.00 -5.57
C ALA A 212 1.96 10.80 -5.02
N PHE A 213 1.61 9.83 -5.87
CA PHE A 213 0.93 8.62 -5.44
C PHE A 213 1.81 7.75 -4.53
N GLY A 214 3.07 7.51 -4.91
CA GLY A 214 4.00 6.67 -4.17
C GLY A 214 4.22 7.18 -2.75
N THR A 215 4.41 8.50 -2.59
CA THR A 215 4.53 9.13 -1.26
C THR A 215 3.25 9.04 -0.44
N ALA A 216 2.08 9.33 -1.04
CA ALA A 216 0.78 9.13 -0.39
C ALA A 216 0.56 7.68 0.07
N TRP A 217 0.93 6.71 -0.77
CA TRP A 217 0.82 5.29 -0.49
C TRP A 217 1.71 4.85 0.69
N LEU A 218 2.96 5.34 0.72
CA LEU A 218 3.89 5.08 1.84
C LEU A 218 3.39 5.66 3.16
N VAL A 219 2.87 6.90 3.16
CA VAL A 219 2.28 7.52 4.35
C VAL A 219 1.07 6.70 4.83
N LYS A 220 0.21 6.24 3.92
CA LYS A 220 -0.93 5.37 4.27
C LYS A 220 -0.48 4.04 4.87
N GLY A 221 0.59 3.44 4.36
CA GLY A 221 1.20 2.25 4.95
C GLY A 221 1.71 2.50 6.37
N GLY A 222 2.46 3.58 6.60
CA GLY A 222 2.97 3.97 7.92
C GLY A 222 1.86 4.16 8.95
N VAL A 223 0.74 4.78 8.56
CA VAL A 223 -0.46 4.94 9.40
C VAL A 223 -1.03 3.60 9.85
N LEU A 224 -1.11 2.62 8.94
CA LEU A 224 -1.59 1.28 9.28
C LEU A 224 -0.65 0.60 10.27
N ARG A 225 0.67 0.69 10.06
CA ARG A 225 1.67 0.18 11.01
C ARG A 225 1.47 0.75 12.41
N ALA A 226 1.39 2.08 12.50
CA ALA A 226 1.25 2.78 13.77
C ALA A 226 -0.06 2.38 14.48
N SER A 227 -1.16 2.23 13.75
CA SER A 227 -2.43 1.75 14.33
C SER A 227 -2.32 0.34 14.91
N MET A 228 -1.62 -0.57 14.23
CA MET A 228 -1.41 -1.93 14.70
C MET A 228 -0.54 -1.96 15.95
N ASP A 229 0.55 -1.19 15.97
CA ASP A 229 1.46 -1.12 17.10
C ASP A 229 0.78 -0.51 18.35
N LEU A 230 -0.02 0.54 18.19
CA LEU A 230 -0.83 1.12 19.28
C LEU A 230 -1.86 0.12 19.81
N THR A 231 -2.60 -0.56 18.93
CA THR A 231 -3.56 -1.60 19.32
C THR A 231 -2.88 -2.71 20.11
N ARG A 232 -1.67 -3.11 19.70
CA ARG A 232 -0.87 -4.12 20.39
C ARG A 232 -0.43 -3.65 21.79
N GLN A 233 0.04 -2.41 21.91
CA GLN A 233 0.43 -1.83 23.20
C GLN A 233 -0.75 -1.74 24.16
N GLN A 234 -1.94 -1.35 23.69
CA GLN A 234 -3.15 -1.32 24.51
C GLN A 234 -3.52 -2.71 25.03
N ARG A 235 -3.50 -3.73 24.18
CA ARG A 235 -3.73 -5.13 24.61
C ARG A 235 -2.72 -5.58 25.65
N GLN A 236 -1.44 -5.23 25.48
CA GLN A 236 -0.39 -5.55 26.44
C GLN A 236 -0.64 -4.93 27.82
N LYS A 237 -1.04 -3.65 27.87
CA LYS A 237 -1.39 -2.97 29.12
C LYS A 237 -2.57 -3.64 29.84
N VAL A 238 -3.60 -4.06 29.09
CA VAL A 238 -4.75 -4.79 29.66
C VAL A 238 -4.33 -6.13 30.24
N ILE A 239 -3.52 -6.91 29.51
CA ILE A 239 -3.01 -8.21 29.99
C ILE A 239 -2.15 -8.02 31.25
N GLN A 240 -1.28 -7.00 31.27
CA GLN A 240 -0.47 -6.68 32.44
C GLN A 240 -1.33 -6.33 33.65
N LYS A 241 -2.39 -5.52 33.46
CA LYS A 241 -3.34 -5.17 34.52
C LYS A 241 -4.08 -6.40 35.06
N ILE A 242 -4.55 -7.29 34.17
CA ILE A 242 -5.20 -8.54 34.57
C ILE A 242 -4.24 -9.43 35.36
N HIS A 243 -3.00 -9.60 34.90
CA HIS A 243 -2.00 -10.38 35.62
C HIS A 243 -1.69 -9.80 37.00
N GLN A 244 -1.66 -8.47 37.12
CA GLN A 244 -1.45 -7.78 38.40
C GLN A 244 -2.64 -7.97 39.35
N GLU A 245 -3.87 -7.85 38.85
CA GLU A 245 -5.09 -8.11 39.64
C GLU A 245 -5.20 -9.58 40.04
N LEU A 246 -4.89 -10.51 39.15
CA LEU A 246 -4.84 -11.95 39.48
C LEU A 246 -3.77 -12.26 40.52
N ALA A 247 -2.57 -11.67 40.44
CA ALA A 247 -1.54 -11.86 41.45
C ALA A 247 -1.94 -11.27 42.82
N ASN A 248 -2.66 -10.15 42.83
CA ASN A 248 -3.21 -9.56 44.05
C ASN A 248 -4.35 -10.39 44.64
N ASN A 249 -5.20 -10.97 43.80
CA ASN A 249 -6.35 -11.80 44.21
C ASN A 249 -5.96 -13.26 44.53
N ALA A 250 -4.90 -13.80 43.93
CA ALA A 250 -4.35 -15.11 44.28
C ALA A 250 -3.69 -15.08 45.68
N LYS A 251 -3.21 -13.90 46.10
CA LYS A 251 -2.87 -13.65 47.51
C LYS A 251 -4.10 -13.53 48.43
N LEU A 252 -5.31 -13.44 47.86
CA LEU A 252 -6.57 -13.19 48.54
C LEU A 252 -7.61 -14.28 48.21
N ASP A 253 -7.27 -15.50 48.63
CA ASP A 253 -8.10 -16.69 48.81
C ASP A 253 -9.09 -17.14 47.70
N THR A 254 -9.01 -18.44 47.41
CA THR A 254 -9.64 -19.19 46.30
C THR A 254 -11.16 -19.02 46.17
N ALA A 255 -11.85 -18.56 47.23
CA ALA A 255 -13.30 -18.35 47.26
C ALA A 255 -13.76 -17.02 46.64
N LEU A 256 -12.90 -15.99 46.55
CA LEU A 256 -13.29 -14.66 46.07
C LEU A 256 -13.31 -14.55 44.53
N ILE A 257 -12.49 -15.36 43.87
CA ILE A 257 -12.32 -15.39 42.40
C ILE A 257 -13.63 -15.78 41.70
N ALA A 258 -14.43 -16.68 42.30
CA ALA A 258 -15.75 -17.06 41.79
C ALA A 258 -16.74 -15.88 41.79
N LYS A 259 -16.62 -14.96 42.76
CA LYS A 259 -17.52 -13.82 42.94
C LYS A 259 -17.13 -12.61 42.09
N CYS A 260 -15.84 -12.41 41.84
CA CYS A 260 -15.33 -11.28 41.04
C CYS A 260 -15.60 -11.43 39.52
N VAL A 261 -15.60 -12.66 39.01
CA VAL A 261 -15.94 -12.98 37.63
C VAL A 261 -17.37 -12.57 37.27
N ASP A 262 -18.29 -12.61 38.24
CA ASP A 262 -19.68 -12.20 38.02
C ASP A 262 -19.90 -10.69 38.04
N ASN A 263 -19.04 -9.91 38.70
CA ASN A 263 -19.18 -8.45 38.83
C ASN A 263 -18.47 -7.62 37.74
N VAL A 264 -17.48 -8.18 37.03
CA VAL A 264 -16.67 -7.42 36.04
C VAL A 264 -17.16 -7.63 34.60
N CYS A 265 -17.86 -8.73 34.32
CA CYS A 265 -18.41 -8.99 32.99
C CYS A 265 -19.83 -8.46 32.87
N ASP A 266 -19.96 -7.22 32.38
CA ASP A 266 -21.24 -6.69 31.89
C ASP A 266 -21.72 -7.52 30.67
N ASP A 267 -23.03 -7.75 30.57
CA ASP A 267 -23.70 -8.84 29.82
C ASP A 267 -23.46 -8.83 28.29
N LYS A 268 -22.81 -7.78 27.77
CA LYS A 268 -22.64 -7.52 26.33
C LYS A 268 -21.59 -8.39 25.64
N ASN A 269 -20.88 -9.27 26.36
CA ASN A 269 -19.87 -10.13 25.74
C ASN A 269 -19.72 -11.51 26.43
N GLN A 270 -20.80 -12.28 26.50
CA GLN A 270 -20.83 -13.64 27.08
C GLN A 270 -19.76 -14.59 26.53
N ALA A 271 -19.36 -14.43 25.26
CA ALA A 271 -18.29 -15.24 24.65
C ALA A 271 -16.92 -14.95 25.29
N PHE A 272 -16.63 -13.69 25.64
CA PHE A 272 -15.42 -13.30 26.36
C PHE A 272 -15.47 -13.80 27.82
N LYS A 273 -16.62 -13.67 28.49
CA LYS A 273 -16.82 -14.20 29.86
C LYS A 273 -16.55 -15.71 29.94
N LYS A 274 -17.12 -16.51 29.01
CA LYS A 274 -16.89 -17.97 28.95
C LYS A 274 -15.41 -18.33 28.72
N ASN A 275 -14.73 -17.60 27.83
CA ASN A 275 -13.32 -17.88 27.52
C ASN A 275 -12.38 -17.53 28.68
N VAL A 276 -12.67 -16.44 29.40
CA VAL A 276 -11.91 -16.04 30.60
C VAL A 276 -12.13 -17.06 31.72
N ILE A 277 -13.37 -17.47 32.01
CA ILE A 277 -13.66 -18.50 33.03
C ILE A 277 -12.96 -19.82 32.71
N LYS A 278 -13.00 -20.25 31.44
CA LYS A 278 -12.34 -21.49 30.99
C LYS A 278 -10.81 -21.41 31.17
N SER A 279 -10.22 -20.26 30.87
CA SER A 279 -8.77 -20.03 31.03
C SER A 279 -8.36 -19.99 32.51
N VAL A 280 -9.16 -19.34 33.36
CA VAL A 280 -8.93 -19.30 34.82
C VAL A 280 -9.04 -20.68 35.44
N ARG A 281 -10.03 -21.50 35.05
CA ARG A 281 -10.12 -22.91 35.50
C ARG A 281 -8.93 -23.75 35.04
N GLN A 282 -8.42 -23.55 33.83
CA GLN A 282 -7.25 -24.28 33.33
C GLN A 282 -5.96 -23.91 34.07
N ILE A 283 -5.81 -22.65 34.51
CA ILE A 283 -4.67 -22.22 35.33
C ILE A 283 -4.74 -22.87 36.72
N ASN A 284 -5.92 -22.88 37.36
CA ASN A 284 -6.11 -23.56 38.65
C ASN A 284 -5.94 -25.09 38.55
N LEU A 285 -6.33 -25.73 37.44
CA LEU A 285 -6.12 -27.16 37.25
C LEU A 285 -4.65 -27.52 36.98
N GLY A 286 -3.89 -26.65 36.31
CA GLY A 286 -2.46 -26.88 36.04
C GLY A 286 -1.59 -26.84 37.30
N GLU A 287 -1.82 -25.88 38.20
CA GLU A 287 -1.05 -25.79 39.46
C GLU A 287 -1.46 -26.84 40.51
N ILE A 288 -2.69 -27.36 40.46
CA ILE A 288 -3.14 -28.44 41.36
C ILE A 288 -2.61 -29.81 40.92
N ILE A 289 -2.33 -30.04 39.63
CA ILE A 289 -1.85 -31.33 39.13
C ILE A 289 -0.31 -31.49 39.29
N ASP A 290 0.46 -30.40 39.30
CA ASP A 290 1.92 -30.43 39.51
C ASP A 290 2.34 -30.32 41.00
N SER A 291 1.40 -30.28 41.94
CA SER A 291 1.68 -30.14 43.39
C SER A 291 0.99 -31.15 44.32
N ALA A 292 0.38 -32.20 43.77
CA ALA A 292 -0.02 -33.37 44.57
C ALA A 292 1.12 -34.42 44.55
N PRO A 293 1.52 -34.98 45.70
CA PRO A 293 2.67 -35.90 45.81
C PRO A 293 2.54 -37.16 44.96
#